data_AF-A0AAN5DF81-F1
#
_entry.id   AF-A0AAN5DF81-F1
#
_cell.length_a   1.000
_cell.length_b   1.000
_cell.length_c   1.000
_cell.angle_alpha   90.00
_cell.angle_beta   90.00
_cell.angle_gamma   90.00
#
_symmetry.space_group_name_H-M   'P 1'
#
loop_
_entity.id
_entity.type
_entity.pdbx_description
1 polymer ?
#
loop_
_entity_poly.entity_id
_entity_poly.type
_entity_poly.pdbx_seq_one_letter_code
_entity_poly.pdbx_strand_id
1 'polypeptide(L)'
;QEIALLPHPPQIECQMDKMMQSLLALEDAHDRLRISTYSPKYVAGLTIEDFLVGPSKLGMGFPPMQSEPYEPGSIQLVPPEVYIREKIRIDFSNFDYGKKKLWMFQDIIYSLEFIKALPIYYLLDNCSQRVLAASALACTNFTASYYSFTHNSDRTYYPDGFTMTWSKEMLA
;
A
#
# COMPACT_ATOMS: atom_id res chain seq x y z
N GLN A 1 -34.12 -23.55 -42.92
CA GLN A 1 -32.68 -23.33 -42.69
C GLN A 1 -32.60 -22.43 -41.46
N GLU A 2 -32.13 -22.95 -40.34
CA GLU A 2 -32.05 -22.21 -39.08
C GLU A 2 -30.81 -21.30 -39.11
N ILE A 3 -31.03 -19.99 -38.98
CA ILE A 3 -29.95 -19.01 -38.93
C ILE A 3 -29.45 -18.95 -37.49
N ALA A 4 -28.31 -19.60 -37.21
CA ALA A 4 -27.64 -19.49 -35.93
C ALA A 4 -26.89 -18.16 -35.85
N LEU A 5 -27.37 -17.25 -34.98
CA LEU A 5 -26.63 -16.05 -34.62
C LEU A 5 -25.42 -16.44 -33.77
N LEU A 6 -24.23 -16.40 -34.37
CA LEU A 6 -22.99 -16.58 -33.63
C LEU A 6 -22.65 -15.27 -32.90
N PRO A 7 -22.40 -15.31 -31.58
CA PRO A 7 -21.97 -14.13 -30.85
C PRO A 7 -20.63 -13.65 -31.43
N HIS A 8 -20.53 -12.34 -31.69
CA HIS A 8 -19.27 -11.74 -32.12
C HIS A 8 -18.24 -11.96 -31.00
N PRO A 9 -17.07 -12.55 -31.27
CA PRO A 9 -16.04 -12.71 -30.26
C PRO A 9 -15.73 -11.34 -29.64
N PRO A 10 -15.59 -11.26 -28.31
CA PRO A 10 -15.30 -9.99 -27.65
C PRO A 10 -14.02 -9.41 -28.25
N GLN A 11 -14.14 -8.22 -28.82
CA GLN A 11 -13.02 -7.47 -29.34
C GLN A 11 -12.00 -7.24 -28.21
N ILE A 12 -10.71 -7.31 -28.54
CA ILE A 12 -9.61 -7.19 -27.58
C ILE A 12 -9.73 -5.86 -26.83
N GLU A 13 -10.13 -4.81 -27.54
CA GLU A 13 -10.41 -3.47 -27.06
C GLU A 13 -11.43 -3.48 -25.91
N CYS A 14 -12.54 -4.21 -26.07
CA CYS A 14 -13.57 -4.31 -25.03
C CYS A 14 -13.05 -5.03 -23.77
N GLN A 15 -12.14 -6.00 -23.93
CA GLN A 15 -11.50 -6.66 -22.80
C GLN A 15 -10.50 -5.73 -22.10
N MET A 16 -9.72 -4.98 -22.86
CA MET A 16 -8.78 -3.99 -22.33
C MET A 16 -9.51 -2.88 -21.57
N ASP A 17 -10.62 -2.36 -22.08
CA ASP A 17 -11.44 -1.35 -21.40
C ASP A 17 -11.97 -1.85 -20.06
N LYS A 18 -12.49 -3.08 -20.01
CA LYS A 18 -12.98 -3.69 -18.76
C LYS A 18 -11.86 -3.87 -17.74
N MET A 19 -10.67 -4.28 -18.20
CA MET A 19 -9.50 -4.42 -17.35
C MET A 19 -9.08 -3.05 -16.79
N MET A 20 -9.02 -2.02 -17.63
CA MET A 20 -8.71 -0.65 -17.19
C MET A 20 -9.70 -0.13 -16.16
N GLN A 21 -11.01 -0.28 -16.39
CA GLN A 21 -12.05 0.11 -15.43
C GLN A 21 -11.90 -0.64 -14.10
N SER A 22 -11.58 -1.93 -14.14
CA SER A 22 -11.37 -2.73 -12.93
C SER A 22 -10.15 -2.26 -12.15
N LEU A 23 -9.05 -1.93 -12.84
CA LEU A 23 -7.84 -1.41 -12.21
C LEU A 23 -8.06 -0.03 -11.59
N LEU A 24 -8.78 0.87 -12.27
CA LEU A 24 -9.15 2.17 -11.72
C LEU A 24 -10.00 2.04 -10.44
N ALA A 25 -10.95 1.10 -10.43
CA ALA A 25 -11.76 0.83 -9.24
C ALA A 25 -10.92 0.27 -8.07
N LEU A 26 -9.91 -0.56 -8.36
CA LEU A 26 -8.98 -1.07 -7.35
C LEU A 26 -8.06 0.02 -6.81
N GLU A 27 -7.58 0.92 -7.66
CA GLU A 27 -6.76 2.08 -7.27
C GLU A 27 -7.55 3.02 -6.36
N ASP A 28 -8.79 3.37 -6.72
CA ASP A 28 -9.68 4.19 -5.88
C ASP A 28 -9.95 3.50 -4.52
N ALA A 29 -10.18 2.19 -4.52
CA ALA A 29 -10.35 1.44 -3.27
C ALA A 29 -9.08 1.44 -2.41
N HIS A 30 -7.90 1.36 -3.03
CA HIS A 30 -6.61 1.41 -2.37
C HIS A 30 -6.37 2.77 -1.71
N ASP A 31 -6.61 3.86 -2.44
CA ASP A 31 -6.49 5.21 -1.89
C ASP A 31 -7.45 5.46 -0.74
N ARG A 32 -8.71 5.00 -0.85
CA ARG A 32 -9.67 5.03 0.27
C ARG A 32 -9.14 4.29 1.50
N LEU A 33 -8.52 3.12 1.33
CA LEU A 33 -7.93 2.37 2.43
C LEU A 33 -6.77 3.14 3.09
N ARG A 34 -5.90 3.77 2.28
CA ARG A 34 -4.76 4.57 2.77
C ARG A 34 -5.23 5.74 3.65
N ILE A 35 -6.27 6.44 3.24
CA ILE A 35 -6.86 7.57 3.99
C ILE A 35 -7.88 7.14 5.04
N SER A 36 -8.04 5.84 5.31
CA SER A 36 -8.98 5.33 6.30
C SER A 36 -8.36 5.16 7.68
N THR A 37 -9.20 4.90 8.68
CA THR A 37 -8.81 4.50 10.05
C THR A 37 -8.21 3.10 10.14
N TYR A 38 -8.20 2.31 9.05
CA TYR A 38 -7.48 1.03 9.05
C TYR A 38 -5.98 1.28 9.26
N SER A 39 -5.46 0.78 10.38
CA SER A 39 -4.09 1.03 10.84
C SER A 39 -3.55 -0.29 11.42
N PRO A 40 -3.02 -1.19 10.57
CA PRO A 40 -2.44 -2.43 11.05
C PRO A 40 -1.27 -2.11 11.99
N LYS A 41 -1.18 -2.86 13.09
CA LYS A 41 -0.18 -2.64 14.15
C LYS A 41 1.01 -3.55 13.93
N TYR A 42 2.21 -2.99 14.05
CA TYR A 42 3.43 -3.78 14.04
C TYR A 42 3.60 -4.39 15.43
N VAL A 43 3.38 -5.71 15.54
CA VAL A 43 3.46 -6.46 16.80
C VAL A 43 4.53 -7.54 16.72
N ALA A 44 5.08 -7.93 17.88
CA ALA A 44 6.06 -9.00 17.94
C ALA A 44 5.47 -10.32 17.41
N GLY A 45 6.23 -11.02 16.56
CA GLY A 45 5.81 -12.30 15.97
C GLY A 45 4.97 -12.18 14.70
N LEU A 46 4.68 -10.97 14.24
CA LEU A 46 3.95 -10.73 12.99
C LEU A 46 4.76 -11.19 11.78
N THR A 47 4.09 -11.87 10.84
CA THR A 47 4.67 -12.39 9.60
C THR A 47 3.92 -11.88 8.38
N ILE A 48 4.53 -12.03 7.19
CA ILE A 48 3.86 -11.68 5.93
C ILE A 48 2.61 -12.55 5.70
N GLU A 49 2.65 -13.81 6.13
CA GLU A 49 1.55 -14.76 5.95
C GLU A 49 0.25 -14.28 6.62
N ASP A 50 0.36 -13.56 7.74
CA ASP A 50 -0.79 -12.99 8.45
C ASP A 50 -1.60 -12.02 7.59
N PHE A 51 -0.99 -11.43 6.55
CA PHE A 51 -1.64 -10.52 5.62
C PHE A 51 -2.07 -11.18 4.31
N LEU A 52 -1.43 -12.29 3.92
CA LEU A 52 -1.77 -13.02 2.69
C LEU A 52 -3.05 -13.85 2.83
N VAL A 53 -3.43 -14.20 4.06
CA VAL A 53 -4.62 -15.01 4.31
C VAL A 53 -5.91 -14.18 4.23
N GLY A 54 -6.92 -14.76 3.58
CA GLY A 54 -8.27 -14.23 3.54
C GLY A 54 -8.51 -13.17 2.45
N PRO A 55 -9.75 -12.66 2.35
CA PRO A 55 -10.11 -11.69 1.33
C PRO A 55 -9.41 -10.35 1.54
N SER A 56 -9.29 -9.59 0.44
CA SER A 56 -8.76 -8.22 0.49
C SER A 56 -9.59 -7.32 1.40
N LYS A 57 -8.92 -6.44 2.15
CA LYS A 57 -9.55 -5.40 2.97
C LYS A 57 -10.06 -4.20 2.17
N LEU A 58 -9.75 -4.11 0.87
CA LEU A 58 -10.20 -3.02 -0.01
C LEU A 58 -11.73 -2.90 -0.14
N GLY A 59 -12.45 -4.01 0.04
CA GLY A 59 -13.92 -4.04 0.03
C GLY A 59 -14.57 -3.63 1.36
N MET A 60 -13.79 -3.29 2.39
CA MET A 60 -14.31 -2.96 3.72
C MET A 60 -14.52 -1.44 3.87
N GLY A 61 -15.63 -1.06 4.51
CA GLY A 61 -16.00 0.34 4.74
C GLY A 61 -15.36 0.94 6.00
N PHE A 62 -14.05 1.17 5.97
CA PHE A 62 -13.37 1.88 7.05
C PHE A 62 -13.66 3.39 6.96
N PRO A 63 -13.96 4.07 8.08
CA PRO A 63 -14.16 5.52 8.06
C PRO A 63 -12.85 6.25 7.73
N PRO A 64 -12.93 7.48 7.17
CA PRO A 64 -11.74 8.29 6.90
C PRO A 64 -10.99 8.58 8.20
N MET A 65 -9.65 8.57 8.14
CA MET A 65 -8.83 8.99 9.26
C MET A 65 -8.98 10.50 9.47
N GLN A 66 -8.94 10.92 10.74
CA GLN A 66 -8.83 12.34 11.06
C GLN A 66 -7.36 12.72 10.96
N SER A 67 -6.99 13.47 9.93
CA SER A 67 -5.67 14.11 9.87
C SER A 67 -5.70 15.40 10.68
N GLU A 68 -5.13 15.36 11.89
CA GLU A 68 -4.68 16.61 12.51
C GLU A 68 -3.46 17.12 11.71
N PRO A 69 -3.19 18.44 11.66
CA PRO A 69 -1.98 18.97 11.06
C PRO A 69 -0.78 18.35 11.78
N TYR A 70 -0.15 17.35 11.15
CA TYR A 70 0.93 16.60 11.76
C TYR A 70 2.22 17.42 11.71
N GLU A 71 2.90 17.60 12.85
CA GLU A 71 4.20 18.27 12.86
C GLU A 71 5.25 17.40 12.17
N PRO A 72 6.01 17.92 11.20
CA PRO A 72 6.98 17.13 10.43
C PRO A 72 7.92 16.34 11.36
N GLY A 73 7.93 15.02 11.22
CA GLY A 73 8.74 14.13 12.05
C GLY A 73 9.98 13.67 11.30
N SER A 74 11.17 14.01 11.78
CA SER A 74 12.40 13.43 11.24
C SER A 74 12.51 11.97 11.67
N ILE A 75 12.44 11.03 10.71
CA ILE A 75 12.91 9.66 10.94
C ILE A 75 14.42 9.71 10.71
N GLN A 76 15.18 9.46 11.76
CA GLN A 76 16.63 9.42 11.66
C GLN A 76 17.03 8.24 10.76
N LEU A 77 17.50 8.55 9.55
CA LEU A 77 17.98 7.55 8.62
C LEU A 77 19.31 7.02 9.14
N VAL A 78 19.24 5.85 9.75
CA VAL A 78 20.44 5.05 10.03
C VAL A 78 20.95 4.53 8.68
N PRO A 79 22.24 4.72 8.34
CA PRO A 79 22.79 4.25 7.08
C PRO A 79 22.56 2.75 6.88
N PRO A 80 22.22 2.29 5.67
CA PRO A 80 21.96 0.86 5.40
C PRO A 80 23.10 -0.05 5.84
N GLU A 81 24.35 0.42 5.75
CA GLU A 81 25.55 -0.32 6.15
C GLU A 81 25.53 -0.64 7.65
N VAL A 82 25.03 0.30 8.47
CA VAL A 82 24.89 0.13 9.91
C VAL A 82 23.78 -0.87 10.23
N TYR A 83 22.65 -0.81 9.51
CA TYR A 83 21.59 -1.82 9.65
C TYR A 83 22.08 -3.23 9.33
N ILE A 84 22.82 -3.39 8.24
CA ILE A 84 23.36 -4.69 7.80
C ILE A 84 24.37 -5.23 8.82
N ARG A 85 25.26 -4.37 9.32
CA ARG A 85 26.34 -4.78 10.23
C ARG A 85 25.83 -5.08 11.65
N GLU A 86 25.05 -4.17 12.22
CA GLU A 86 24.65 -4.20 13.64
C GLU A 86 23.30 -4.90 13.86
N LYS A 87 22.56 -5.23 12.79
CA LYS A 87 21.20 -5.81 12.87
C LYS A 87 20.29 -5.02 13.83
N ILE A 88 20.34 -3.69 13.73
CA ILE A 88 19.59 -2.79 14.61
C ILE A 88 18.11 -3.11 14.50
N ARG A 89 17.48 -3.35 15.66
CA ARG A 89 16.03 -3.47 15.77
C ARG A 89 15.46 -2.09 16.10
N ILE A 90 14.52 -1.63 15.29
CA ILE A 90 13.76 -0.41 15.60
C ILE A 90 12.65 -0.80 16.57
N ASP A 91 12.64 -0.20 17.75
CA ASP A 91 11.60 -0.42 18.75
C ASP A 91 10.40 0.50 18.46
N PHE A 92 9.26 -0.11 18.17
CA PHE A 92 7.98 0.57 17.95
C PHE A 92 6.99 0.36 19.11
N SER A 93 7.44 -0.16 20.27
CA SER A 93 6.57 -0.48 21.40
C SER A 93 5.80 0.73 21.94
N ASN A 94 6.35 1.93 21.79
CA ASN A 94 5.75 3.20 22.23
C ASN A 94 5.12 4.02 21.08
N PHE A 95 4.90 3.42 19.90
CA PHE A 95 4.30 4.12 18.77
C PHE A 95 2.79 4.33 18.96
N ASP A 96 2.33 5.57 18.83
CA ASP A 96 0.91 5.93 18.96
C ASP A 96 0.15 5.64 17.65
N TYR A 97 -0.31 4.40 17.48
CA TYR A 97 -1.14 3.96 16.35
C TYR A 97 -2.53 4.62 16.31
N GLY A 98 -2.95 5.31 17.38
CA GLY A 98 -4.24 6.00 17.43
C GLY A 98 -4.21 7.36 16.75
N LYS A 99 -3.05 8.02 16.76
CA LYS A 99 -2.84 9.35 16.16
C LYS A 99 -1.96 9.34 14.92
N LYS A 100 -1.12 8.31 14.77
CA LYS A 100 -0.08 8.26 13.74
C LYS A 100 -0.16 6.97 12.95
N LYS A 101 0.18 7.05 11.67
CA LYS A 101 0.39 5.90 10.81
C LYS A 101 1.87 5.58 10.69
N LEU A 102 2.23 4.31 10.84
CA LEU A 102 3.59 3.84 10.57
C LEU A 102 3.71 3.57 9.07
N TRP A 103 3.77 4.63 8.26
CA TRP A 103 3.58 4.56 6.81
C TRP A 103 4.46 3.54 6.09
N MET A 104 5.74 3.45 6.42
CA MET A 104 6.65 2.47 5.80
C MET A 104 6.18 1.01 5.96
N PHE A 105 5.53 0.69 7.08
CA PHE A 105 4.98 -0.64 7.33
C PHE A 105 3.57 -0.77 6.76
N GLN A 106 2.75 0.26 6.94
CA GLN A 106 1.33 0.21 6.62
C GLN A 106 1.07 0.32 5.11
N ASP A 107 1.82 1.12 4.36
CA ASP A 107 1.69 1.19 2.89
C ASP A 107 2.07 -0.15 2.23
N ILE A 108 3.00 -0.92 2.81
CA ILE A 108 3.28 -2.29 2.35
C ILE A 108 2.05 -3.17 2.52
N ILE A 109 1.35 -3.06 3.65
CA ILE A 109 0.13 -3.84 3.89
C ILE A 109 -0.99 -3.39 2.95
N TYR A 110 -1.18 -2.09 2.74
CA TYR A 110 -2.18 -1.62 1.77
C TYR A 110 -1.87 -2.12 0.35
N SER A 111 -0.59 -2.14 -0.03
CA SER A 111 -0.14 -2.71 -1.29
C SER A 111 -0.40 -4.22 -1.39
N LEU A 112 -0.22 -4.97 -0.29
CA LEU A 112 -0.61 -6.38 -0.22
C LEU A 112 -2.12 -6.57 -0.40
N GLU A 113 -2.93 -5.72 0.22
CA GLU A 113 -4.39 -5.77 0.04
C GLU A 113 -4.81 -5.43 -1.39
N PHE A 114 -4.10 -4.54 -2.08
CA PHE A 114 -4.26 -4.29 -3.51
C PHE A 114 -3.90 -5.51 -4.36
N ILE A 115 -2.74 -6.12 -4.11
CA ILE A 115 -2.30 -7.33 -4.83
C ILE A 115 -3.31 -8.47 -4.64
N LYS A 116 -3.81 -8.69 -3.42
CA LYS A 116 -4.84 -9.69 -3.11
C LYS A 116 -6.17 -9.45 -3.81
N ALA A 117 -6.45 -8.23 -4.24
CA ALA A 117 -7.68 -7.91 -4.95
C ALA A 117 -7.57 -8.15 -6.47
N LEU A 118 -6.37 -8.39 -6.99
CA LEU A 118 -6.18 -8.72 -8.40
C LEU A 118 -6.81 -10.10 -8.71
N PRO A 119 -7.59 -10.24 -9.79
CA PRO A 119 -8.23 -11.51 -10.15
C PRO A 119 -7.23 -12.67 -10.30
N ILE A 120 -6.02 -12.38 -10.78
CA ILE A 120 -4.98 -13.39 -10.99
C ILE A 120 -4.46 -13.98 -9.66
N TYR A 121 -4.54 -13.24 -8.55
CA TYR A 121 -3.93 -13.65 -7.29
C TYR A 121 -4.43 -15.02 -6.81
N TYR A 122 -5.74 -15.25 -6.88
CA TYR A 122 -6.36 -16.52 -6.45
C TYR A 122 -6.20 -17.66 -7.48
N LEU A 123 -5.69 -17.36 -8.67
CA LEU A 123 -5.36 -18.37 -9.69
C LEU A 123 -3.91 -18.88 -9.57
N LEU A 124 -3.09 -18.18 -8.79
CA LEU A 124 -1.69 -18.54 -8.54
C LEU A 124 -1.58 -19.58 -7.43
N ASP A 125 -0.56 -20.43 -7.52
CA ASP A 125 -0.16 -21.29 -6.41
C ASP A 125 0.49 -20.46 -5.28
N ASN A 126 0.58 -21.05 -4.08
CA ASN A 126 1.10 -20.37 -2.90
C ASN A 126 2.51 -19.79 -3.08
N CYS A 127 3.38 -20.46 -3.85
CA CYS A 127 4.73 -19.95 -4.10
C CYS A 127 4.66 -18.69 -4.97
N SER A 128 3.91 -18.76 -6.06
CA SER A 128 3.70 -17.62 -6.97
C SER A 128 2.99 -16.44 -6.29
N GLN A 129 2.04 -16.69 -5.40
CA GLN A 129 1.40 -15.65 -4.58
C GLN A 129 2.40 -14.91 -3.69
N ARG A 130 3.33 -15.64 -3.05
CA ARG A 130 4.40 -15.05 -2.23
C ARG A 130 5.38 -14.23 -3.06
N VAL A 131 5.76 -14.71 -4.24
CA VAL A 131 6.61 -13.97 -5.17
C VAL A 131 5.92 -12.69 -5.63
N LEU A 132 4.63 -12.76 -5.96
CA LEU A 132 3.86 -11.57 -6.33
C LEU A 132 3.72 -10.60 -5.15
N ALA A 133 3.47 -11.10 -3.93
CA ALA A 133 3.39 -10.29 -2.73
C ALA A 133 4.69 -9.54 -2.41
N ALA A 134 5.86 -10.09 -2.76
CA ALA A 134 7.14 -9.39 -2.60
C ALA A 134 7.21 -8.09 -3.44
N SER A 135 6.40 -7.97 -4.50
CA SER A 135 6.30 -6.74 -5.30
C SER A 135 5.59 -5.60 -4.56
N ALA A 136 4.94 -5.85 -3.42
CA ALA A 136 4.30 -4.84 -2.58
C ALA A 136 5.26 -3.71 -2.19
N LEU A 137 6.55 -4.00 -2.00
CA LEU A 137 7.55 -2.99 -1.69
C LEU A 137 7.73 -1.99 -2.85
N ALA A 138 7.76 -2.49 -4.08
CA ALA A 138 7.84 -1.64 -5.27
C ALA A 138 6.56 -0.82 -5.45
N CYS A 139 5.39 -1.44 -5.23
CA CYS A 139 4.10 -0.74 -5.23
C CYS A 139 4.07 0.38 -4.21
N THR A 140 4.49 0.13 -2.97
CA THR A 140 4.55 1.12 -1.90
C THR A 140 5.41 2.32 -2.27
N ASN A 141 6.62 2.06 -2.79
CA ASN A 141 7.51 3.14 -3.23
C ASN A 141 6.88 3.95 -4.35
N PHE A 142 6.29 3.30 -5.35
CA PHE A 142 5.64 3.97 -6.46
C PHE A 142 4.46 4.82 -6.00
N THR A 143 3.56 4.27 -5.16
CA THR A 143 2.41 5.00 -4.63
C THR A 143 2.85 6.18 -3.76
N ALA A 144 3.84 6.02 -2.89
CA ALA A 144 4.36 7.11 -2.07
C ALA A 144 4.99 8.22 -2.92
N SER A 145 5.80 7.86 -3.92
CA SER A 145 6.40 8.81 -4.86
C SER A 145 5.35 9.54 -5.69
N TYR A 146 4.35 8.82 -6.21
CA TYR A 146 3.25 9.41 -6.98
C TYR A 146 2.40 10.36 -6.14
N TYR A 147 2.08 9.96 -4.90
CA TYR A 147 1.35 10.83 -3.97
C TYR A 147 2.16 12.11 -3.65
N SER A 148 3.46 11.98 -3.43
CA SER A 148 4.33 13.13 -3.19
C SER A 148 4.40 14.07 -4.40
N PHE A 149 4.52 13.50 -5.61
CA PHE A 149 4.54 14.24 -6.87
C PHE A 149 3.25 15.02 -7.10
N THR A 150 2.08 14.39 -6.91
CA THR A 150 0.76 15.04 -7.07
C THR A 150 0.51 16.15 -6.06
N HIS A 151 1.22 16.15 -4.93
CA HIS A 151 1.15 17.19 -3.89
C HIS A 151 2.29 18.22 -4.00
N ASN A 152 3.06 18.21 -5.10
CA ASN A 152 4.21 19.09 -5.31
C ASN A 152 5.23 19.08 -4.17
N SER A 153 5.38 17.93 -3.51
CA SER A 153 6.36 17.78 -2.43
C SER A 153 7.73 17.38 -2.99
N ASP A 154 8.78 18.02 -2.48
CA ASP A 154 10.18 17.66 -2.70
C ASP A 154 10.60 16.43 -1.88
N ARG A 155 9.71 15.91 -1.03
CA ARG A 155 9.95 14.84 -0.07
C ARG A 155 8.84 13.81 -0.12
N THR A 156 9.07 12.67 0.51
CA THR A 156 8.00 11.70 0.74
C THR A 156 6.93 12.31 1.65
N TYR A 157 5.78 12.59 1.06
CA TYR A 157 4.59 13.15 1.68
C TYR A 157 3.54 12.05 1.82
N TYR A 158 2.84 12.00 2.94
CA TYR A 158 1.81 11.01 3.20
C TYR A 158 0.44 11.64 3.47
N PRO A 159 -0.66 10.89 3.33
CA PRO A 159 -2.02 11.43 3.46
C PRO A 159 -2.40 12.04 4.80
N ASP A 160 -1.69 11.74 5.89
CA ASP A 160 -1.89 12.37 7.21
C ASP A 160 -1.03 13.63 7.41
N GLY A 161 -0.31 14.08 6.38
CA GLY A 161 0.62 15.20 6.46
C GLY A 161 2.02 14.82 6.96
N PHE A 162 2.26 13.54 7.29
CA PHE A 162 3.60 13.09 7.67
C PHE A 162 4.58 13.30 6.53
N THR A 163 5.76 13.85 6.84
CA THR A 163 6.86 14.00 5.89
C THR A 163 8.12 13.36 6.44
N MET A 164 8.83 12.62 5.59
CA MET A 164 10.14 12.08 5.96
C MET A 164 11.21 13.12 5.66
N THR A 165 11.98 13.52 6.68
CA THR A 165 13.08 14.49 6.54
C THR A 165 14.43 13.89 6.92
N TRP A 166 15.48 14.34 6.22
CA TRP A 166 16.85 13.81 6.33
C TRP A 166 17.66 14.43 7.49
N SER A 167 17.23 15.58 8.03
CA SER A 167 17.91 16.23 9.16
C SER A 167 16.92 16.90 10.11
N LYS A 168 17.29 16.93 11.41
CA LYS A 168 16.56 17.68 12.44
C LYS A 168 16.66 19.20 12.25
N GLU A 169 17.69 19.67 11.55
CA GLU A 169 17.95 21.08 11.27
C GLU A 169 16.92 21.70 10.31
N MET A 170 16.19 20.87 9.56
CA MET A 170 15.13 21.33 8.64
C MET A 170 13.74 21.44 9.30
N LEU A 171 13.65 21.26 10.62
CA LEU A 171 12.44 21.46 11.42
C LEU A 171 12.44 22.81 12.17
N ALA A 172 13.47 23.63 11.96
CA ALA A 172 13.64 24.95 12.56
C ALA A 172 13.36 26.08 11.55
#